data_AF-A0A4Q1ALS2-F1
#
_entry.id   AF-A0A4Q1ALS2-F1
#
_cell.length_a   1.000
_cell.length_b   1.000
_cell.length_c   1.000
_cell.angle_alpha   90.00
_cell.angle_beta   90.00
_cell.angle_gamma   90.00
#
_symmetry.space_group_name_H-M   'P 1'
#
loop_
_entity.id
_entity.type
_entity.pdbx_description
1 polymer ?
#
loop_
_entity_poly.entity_id
_entity_poly.type
_entity_poly.pdbx_seq_one_letter_code
_entity_poly.pdbx_strand_id
1 'polypeptide(L)'
;MNINQNIIKEILKIKAEENTELSEIPSEIAFGGSDDTDYETIAKHFDIGNKYNNKIKELLKQYDEGDIHKVYVYYYYGRSFSDGSMSKTTSFKDMLDYHKDDTYDEILEKLLSTQYLALKQFWEVANSKFEEHENNVQKEKEIFDKRLKSYTKPKEYEFFKFNKLLNKNSSNTVFEKIFNELGLTETKNIDIAKSIIDKVILETNGSIVIDFLGNENFDHLDYVENDTEMLKLYWKYSNGNNNYPIPPHNKRVDIAFEKLELIKYSNTNVAIVLKGFYRNKNEIKQYYCNQEKIKKMYEFYETKWSLFYNELNFDKKQRGAMENFQVTFLPWRYYNIIILPRENLPSVENTTKILILKNLYDIRDSVIKTFNNFQEKFEENEDFITMYGNRFRKILEKLLKFILLASKIMFKENYEKDMIGNLLEQMKLEIKKEEDYLNFYDKNKLHAIVQKIENDGLLDNLNLCSHDNVKHKIDRKIIDEIKKDIIELLDESFRYFKLKV
;
A
#
# COMPACT_ATOMS: atom_id res chain seq x y z
N MET A 1 37.81 14.63 -16.98
CA MET A 1 38.21 13.23 -17.23
C MET A 1 38.00 12.95 -18.71
N ASN A 2 38.89 12.23 -19.39
CA ASN A 2 38.84 12.11 -20.86
C ASN A 2 38.22 10.75 -21.25
N ILE A 3 37.02 10.75 -21.80
CA ILE A 3 36.39 9.56 -22.40
C ILE A 3 36.90 9.49 -23.84
N ASN A 4 37.38 8.33 -24.26
CA ASN A 4 37.86 8.15 -25.62
C ASN A 4 36.69 8.15 -26.61
N GLN A 5 36.31 9.35 -27.08
CA GLN A 5 35.18 9.52 -27.98
C GLN A 5 35.38 8.86 -29.35
N ASN A 6 36.61 8.49 -29.72
CA ASN A 6 36.87 7.78 -30.97
C ASN A 6 36.27 6.37 -30.92
N ILE A 7 36.40 5.66 -29.77
CA ILE A 7 35.76 4.35 -29.56
C ILE A 7 34.25 4.44 -29.79
N ILE A 8 33.60 5.43 -29.18
CA ILE A 8 32.14 5.66 -29.30
C ILE A 8 31.75 5.92 -30.75
N LYS A 9 32.46 6.81 -31.44
CA LYS A 9 32.19 7.17 -32.84
C LYS A 9 32.36 5.97 -33.78
N GLU A 10 33.37 5.16 -33.56
CA GLU A 10 33.65 3.99 -34.40
C GLU A 10 32.64 2.86 -34.15
N ILE A 11 32.23 2.61 -32.89
CA ILE A 11 31.14 1.67 -32.61
C ILE A 11 29.82 2.17 -33.20
N LEU A 12 29.49 3.46 -33.07
CA LEU A 12 28.30 4.04 -33.71
C LEU A 12 28.31 3.83 -35.22
N LYS A 13 29.46 4.04 -35.87
CA LYS A 13 29.62 3.87 -37.31
C LYS A 13 29.35 2.41 -37.70
N ILE A 14 29.96 1.45 -36.99
CA ILE A 14 29.77 0.02 -37.26
C ILE A 14 28.31 -0.39 -37.02
N LYS A 15 27.67 0.08 -35.94
CA LYS A 15 26.26 -0.19 -35.65
C LYS A 15 25.30 0.50 -36.63
N ALA A 16 25.67 1.65 -37.19
CA ALA A 16 24.89 2.30 -38.24
C ALA A 16 24.95 1.52 -39.56
N GLU A 17 26.12 0.98 -39.93
CA GLU A 17 26.28 0.07 -41.07
C GLU A 17 25.42 -1.19 -40.87
N GLU A 18 25.48 -1.82 -39.68
CA GLU A 18 24.63 -2.96 -39.32
C GLU A 18 23.14 -2.64 -39.47
N ASN A 19 22.69 -1.52 -38.90
CA ASN A 19 21.30 -1.11 -38.96
C ASN A 19 20.82 -0.82 -40.40
N THR A 20 21.71 -0.32 -41.26
CA THR A 20 21.40 -0.08 -42.68
C THR A 20 21.23 -1.39 -43.43
N GLU A 21 22.17 -2.33 -43.28
CA GLU A 21 22.12 -3.65 -43.91
C GLU A 21 20.94 -4.49 -43.39
N LEU A 22 20.58 -4.38 -42.10
CA LEU A 22 19.39 -5.02 -41.53
C LEU A 22 18.08 -4.38 -42.05
N SER A 23 18.06 -3.08 -42.33
CA SER A 23 16.86 -2.39 -42.83
C SER A 23 16.52 -2.71 -44.30
N GLU A 24 17.47 -3.27 -45.04
CA GLU A 24 17.29 -3.78 -46.41
C GLU A 24 16.61 -5.15 -46.43
N ILE A 25 16.47 -5.81 -45.28
CA ILE A 25 15.74 -7.07 -45.15
C ILE A 25 14.24 -6.76 -44.97
N PRO A 26 13.35 -7.36 -45.79
CA PRO A 26 11.91 -7.16 -45.67
C PRO A 26 11.40 -7.46 -44.26
N SER A 27 10.63 -6.53 -43.69
CA SER A 27 10.10 -6.60 -42.31
C SER A 27 8.90 -7.53 -42.13
N GLU A 28 8.40 -8.13 -43.22
CA GLU A 28 7.41 -9.19 -43.17
C GLU A 28 8.09 -10.50 -42.77
N ILE A 29 8.40 -10.64 -41.48
CA ILE A 29 8.44 -11.87 -40.66
C ILE A 29 8.89 -11.37 -39.29
N ALA A 30 7.95 -10.83 -38.53
CA ALA A 30 8.17 -10.54 -37.11
C ALA A 30 6.87 -10.80 -36.36
N PHE A 31 6.79 -12.02 -35.84
CA PHE A 31 5.88 -12.49 -34.78
C PHE A 31 4.42 -12.76 -35.17
N GLY A 32 4.13 -14.03 -35.53
CA GLY A 32 2.77 -14.59 -35.46
C GLY A 32 2.56 -15.84 -36.32
N GLY A 33 2.46 -16.99 -35.65
CA GLY A 33 2.08 -18.33 -36.15
C GLY A 33 1.50 -18.48 -37.57
N SER A 34 2.34 -18.95 -38.48
CA SER A 34 1.98 -19.81 -39.62
C SER A 34 3.23 -20.60 -40.05
N ASP A 35 3.05 -21.83 -40.54
CA ASP A 35 4.09 -22.84 -40.78
C ASP A 35 5.22 -22.50 -41.79
N ASP A 36 5.30 -21.27 -42.28
CA ASP A 36 6.37 -20.80 -43.18
C ASP A 36 7.28 -19.79 -42.46
N THR A 37 8.10 -20.28 -41.52
CA THR A 37 9.21 -19.49 -40.98
C THR A 37 10.33 -19.48 -42.02
N ASP A 38 10.63 -18.33 -42.63
CA ASP A 38 11.72 -18.20 -43.60
C ASP A 38 13.08 -18.26 -42.87
N TYR A 39 13.56 -19.49 -42.68
CA TYR A 39 14.87 -19.79 -42.09
C TYR A 39 16.02 -19.09 -42.83
N GLU A 40 15.87 -18.78 -44.13
CA GLU A 40 16.89 -18.07 -44.90
C GLU A 40 16.99 -16.61 -44.46
N THR A 41 15.86 -15.96 -44.19
CA THR A 41 15.81 -14.58 -43.66
C THR A 41 16.32 -14.50 -42.22
N ILE A 42 16.01 -15.49 -41.37
CA ILE A 42 16.55 -15.57 -40.01
C ILE A 42 18.07 -15.81 -40.04
N ALA A 43 18.54 -16.74 -40.87
CA ALA A 43 19.97 -17.01 -41.03
C ALA A 43 20.74 -15.76 -41.50
N LYS A 44 20.19 -15.01 -42.47
CA LYS A 44 20.75 -13.73 -42.92
C LYS A 44 20.85 -12.69 -41.80
N HIS A 45 19.82 -12.56 -40.96
CA HIS A 45 19.87 -11.67 -39.79
C HIS A 45 21.00 -12.07 -38.81
N PHE A 46 21.14 -13.38 -38.53
CA PHE A 46 22.21 -13.88 -37.67
C PHE A 46 23.60 -13.67 -38.28
N ASP A 47 23.78 -13.91 -39.58
CA ASP A 47 25.05 -13.74 -40.27
C ASP A 47 25.49 -12.27 -40.29
N ILE A 48 24.55 -11.34 -40.53
CA ILE A 48 24.80 -9.90 -40.45
C ILE A 48 25.19 -9.51 -39.02
N GLY A 49 24.41 -9.93 -38.01
CA GLY A 49 24.74 -9.67 -36.61
C GLY A 49 26.14 -10.18 -36.23
N ASN A 50 26.50 -11.41 -36.64
CA ASN A 50 27.81 -11.99 -36.39
C ASN A 50 28.95 -11.24 -37.08
N LYS A 51 28.77 -10.84 -38.35
CA LYS A 51 29.72 -10.04 -39.13
C LYS A 51 30.04 -8.72 -38.41
N TYR A 52 29.02 -7.98 -37.99
CA TYR A 52 29.21 -6.68 -37.33
C TYR A 52 29.70 -6.82 -35.89
N ASN A 53 29.26 -7.84 -35.16
CA ASN A 53 29.79 -8.14 -33.83
C ASN A 53 31.30 -8.45 -33.88
N ASN A 54 31.76 -9.19 -34.90
CA ASN A 54 33.19 -9.45 -35.08
C ASN A 54 33.97 -8.17 -35.42
N LYS A 55 33.42 -7.27 -36.25
CA LYS A 55 34.02 -5.94 -36.49
C LYS A 55 34.20 -5.14 -35.19
N ILE A 56 33.19 -5.13 -34.32
CA ILE A 56 33.28 -4.44 -33.01
C ILE A 56 34.32 -5.10 -32.12
N LYS A 57 34.40 -6.44 -32.07
CA LYS A 57 35.44 -7.15 -31.31
C LYS A 57 36.85 -6.80 -31.79
N GLU A 58 37.10 -6.80 -33.10
CA GLU A 58 38.40 -6.44 -33.67
C GLU A 58 38.75 -4.95 -33.46
N LEU A 59 37.74 -4.07 -33.47
CA LEU A 59 37.92 -2.67 -33.12
C LEU A 59 38.38 -2.53 -31.66
N LEU A 60 37.67 -3.18 -30.73
CA LEU A 60 37.92 -3.05 -29.29
C LEU A 60 39.29 -3.59 -28.87
N LYS A 61 39.84 -4.59 -29.56
CA LYS A 61 41.22 -5.07 -29.33
C LYS A 61 42.31 -4.00 -29.49
N GLN A 62 42.01 -2.89 -30.16
CA GLN A 62 42.96 -1.80 -30.40
C GLN A 62 43.03 -0.82 -29.22
N TYR A 63 42.14 -0.97 -28.24
CA TYR A 63 41.97 -0.07 -27.12
C TYR A 63 42.29 -0.77 -25.79
N ASP A 64 42.73 0.01 -24.81
CA ASP A 64 42.95 -0.49 -23.45
C ASP A 64 41.62 -0.86 -22.78
N GLU A 65 41.61 -1.94 -22.00
CA GLU A 65 40.42 -2.41 -21.28
C GLU A 65 39.81 -1.31 -20.38
N GLY A 66 40.64 -0.45 -19.79
CA GLY A 66 40.18 0.67 -18.97
C GLY A 66 39.46 1.75 -19.77
N ASP A 67 39.82 1.97 -21.04
CA ASP A 67 39.11 2.90 -21.91
C ASP A 67 37.79 2.30 -22.42
N ILE A 68 37.77 1.00 -22.66
CA ILE A 68 36.55 0.26 -23.02
C ILE A 68 35.56 0.25 -21.85
N HIS A 69 36.05 0.01 -20.63
CA HIS A 69 35.24 0.09 -19.42
C HIS A 69 34.63 1.48 -19.23
N LYS A 70 35.39 2.56 -19.42
CA LYS A 70 34.83 3.93 -19.37
C LYS A 70 33.74 4.16 -20.42
N VAL A 71 33.90 3.66 -21.64
CA VAL A 71 32.88 3.78 -22.69
C VAL A 71 31.60 3.02 -22.33
N TYR A 72 31.75 1.82 -21.75
CA TYR A 72 30.66 1.02 -21.24
C TYR A 72 29.90 1.71 -20.09
N VAL A 73 30.61 2.26 -19.11
CA VAL A 73 29.97 3.01 -18.02
C VAL A 73 29.33 4.30 -18.54
N TYR A 74 29.91 4.92 -19.56
CA TYR A 74 29.34 6.12 -20.18
C TYR A 74 28.02 5.85 -20.91
N TYR A 75 27.87 4.65 -21.48
CA TYR A 75 26.59 4.17 -21.99
C TYR A 75 25.53 4.09 -20.88
N TYR A 76 25.85 3.45 -19.74
CA TYR A 76 24.92 3.35 -18.61
C TYR A 76 24.59 4.70 -18.00
N TYR A 77 25.56 5.60 -17.95
CA TYR A 77 25.36 6.98 -17.54
C TYR A 77 24.28 7.67 -18.38
N GLY A 78 24.34 7.56 -19.72
CA GLY A 78 23.31 8.09 -20.62
C GLY A 78 21.95 7.38 -20.52
N ARG A 79 21.97 6.06 -20.34
CA ARG A 79 20.77 5.25 -20.14
C ARG A 79 20.02 5.66 -18.87
N SER A 80 20.72 5.86 -17.76
CA SER A 80 20.13 6.28 -16.49
C SER A 80 19.48 7.66 -16.55
N PHE A 81 19.99 8.56 -17.39
CA PHE A 81 19.29 9.82 -17.67
C PHE A 81 18.02 9.61 -18.49
N SER A 82 18.04 8.66 -19.43
CA SER A 82 16.94 8.40 -20.36
C SER A 82 15.76 7.68 -19.69
N ASP A 83 16.03 6.82 -18.69
CA ASP A 83 15.00 6.09 -17.93
C ASP A 83 14.62 6.77 -16.59
N GLY A 84 15.29 7.87 -16.23
CA GLY A 84 15.03 8.65 -15.02
C GLY A 84 15.65 8.08 -13.74
N SER A 85 16.50 7.05 -13.83
CA SER A 85 17.19 6.45 -12.67
C SER A 85 18.43 7.25 -12.21
N MET A 86 18.89 8.24 -12.98
CA MET A 86 20.09 9.01 -12.62
C MET A 86 19.88 9.86 -11.36
N SER A 87 20.67 9.59 -10.32
CA SER A 87 20.70 10.39 -9.09
C SER A 87 21.53 11.66 -9.26
N LYS A 88 21.02 12.77 -8.71
CA LYS A 88 21.73 14.07 -8.65
C LYS A 88 23.04 14.04 -7.87
N THR A 89 23.24 13.02 -7.02
CA THR A 89 24.44 12.87 -6.19
C THR A 89 25.43 11.85 -6.73
N THR A 90 25.07 11.11 -7.78
CA THR A 90 25.93 10.08 -8.37
C THR A 90 26.73 10.69 -9.51
N SER A 91 28.05 10.79 -9.32
CA SER A 91 28.99 11.20 -10.37
C SER A 91 29.32 10.06 -11.31
N PHE A 92 29.87 10.38 -12.47
CA PHE A 92 30.44 9.39 -13.38
C PHE A 92 31.54 8.54 -12.73
N LYS A 93 32.31 9.12 -11.80
CA LYS A 93 33.29 8.35 -11.02
C LYS A 93 32.62 7.31 -10.13
N ASP A 94 31.51 7.66 -9.48
CA ASP A 94 30.77 6.69 -8.67
C ASP A 94 30.20 5.56 -9.55
N MET A 95 29.77 5.88 -10.78
CA MET A 95 29.34 4.87 -11.77
C MET A 95 30.49 3.95 -12.21
N LEU A 96 31.70 4.48 -12.37
CA LEU A 96 32.88 3.64 -12.62
C LEU A 96 33.16 2.69 -11.45
N ASP A 97 32.98 3.17 -10.22
CA ASP A 97 33.15 2.33 -9.03
C ASP A 97 32.05 1.27 -8.89
N TYR A 98 30.82 1.55 -9.33
CA TYR A 98 29.73 0.55 -9.35
C TYR A 98 29.97 -0.59 -10.34
N HIS A 99 30.61 -0.28 -11.47
CA HIS A 99 30.88 -1.23 -12.55
C HIS A 99 32.33 -1.77 -12.52
N LYS A 100 33.10 -1.48 -11.48
CA LYS A 100 34.52 -1.86 -11.38
C LYS A 100 34.77 -3.38 -11.44
N ASP A 101 33.76 -4.16 -11.06
CA ASP A 101 33.81 -5.62 -10.99
C ASP A 101 33.20 -6.28 -12.25
N ASP A 102 32.68 -5.49 -13.21
CA ASP A 102 32.17 -6.01 -14.48
C ASP A 102 33.33 -6.56 -15.32
N THR A 103 33.20 -7.81 -15.75
CA THR A 103 34.23 -8.48 -16.55
C THR A 103 34.24 -7.95 -17.99
N TYR A 104 35.39 -8.10 -18.66
CA TYR A 104 35.54 -7.70 -20.06
C TYR A 104 34.52 -8.40 -20.97
N ASP A 105 34.22 -9.68 -20.70
CA ASP A 105 33.23 -10.45 -21.48
C ASP A 105 31.79 -9.91 -21.29
N GLU A 106 31.41 -9.55 -20.07
CA GLU A 106 30.10 -8.92 -19.78
C GLU A 106 29.96 -7.56 -20.45
N ILE A 107 31.03 -6.76 -20.43
CA ILE A 107 31.10 -5.46 -21.11
C ILE A 107 30.92 -5.64 -22.63
N LEU A 108 31.64 -6.60 -23.21
CA LEU A 108 31.54 -6.92 -24.63
C LEU A 108 30.15 -7.40 -25.01
N GLU A 109 29.59 -8.37 -24.29
CA GLU A 109 28.24 -8.89 -24.55
C GLU A 109 27.21 -7.75 -24.57
N LYS A 110 27.33 -6.80 -23.65
CA LYS A 110 26.41 -5.67 -23.58
C LYS A 110 26.56 -4.70 -24.74
N LEU A 111 27.78 -4.36 -25.13
CA LEU A 111 28.02 -3.46 -26.27
C LEU A 111 27.56 -4.10 -27.60
N LEU A 112 27.73 -5.41 -27.74
CA LEU A 112 27.35 -6.16 -28.95
C LEU A 112 25.82 -6.32 -29.07
N SER A 113 25.13 -6.58 -27.97
CA SER A 113 23.67 -6.81 -27.93
C SER A 113 22.82 -5.54 -28.05
N THR A 114 23.43 -4.35 -27.94
CA THR A 114 22.68 -3.10 -27.96
C THR A 114 22.38 -2.63 -29.40
N GLN A 115 21.11 -2.30 -29.66
CA GLN A 115 20.65 -1.77 -30.95
C GLN A 115 21.17 -0.35 -31.22
N TYR A 116 21.44 -0.05 -32.49
CA TYR A 116 21.99 1.25 -32.92
C TYR A 116 21.22 2.47 -32.39
N LEU A 117 19.89 2.48 -32.52
CA LEU A 117 19.07 3.62 -32.12
C LEU A 117 19.16 3.90 -30.61
N ALA A 118 19.09 2.86 -29.79
CA ALA A 118 19.23 2.97 -28.33
C ALA A 118 20.65 3.43 -27.95
N LEU A 119 21.65 2.86 -28.59
CA LEU A 119 23.05 3.18 -28.36
C LEU A 119 23.36 4.66 -28.67
N LYS A 120 22.88 5.14 -29.83
CA LYS A 120 22.98 6.54 -30.25
C LYS A 120 22.28 7.48 -29.27
N GLN A 121 21.03 7.18 -28.93
CA GLN A 121 20.25 8.00 -28.00
C GLN A 121 20.97 8.16 -26.66
N PHE A 122 21.43 7.06 -26.05
CA PHE A 122 22.05 7.13 -24.73
C PHE A 122 23.38 7.87 -24.75
N TRP A 123 24.18 7.73 -25.81
CA TRP A 123 25.42 8.49 -25.94
C TRP A 123 25.20 9.98 -26.19
N GLU A 124 24.18 10.36 -26.97
CA GLU A 124 23.80 11.77 -27.14
C GLU A 124 23.31 12.39 -25.84
N VAL A 125 22.47 11.66 -25.09
CA VAL A 125 22.00 12.09 -23.76
C VAL A 125 23.16 12.26 -22.80
N ALA A 126 24.06 11.27 -22.71
CA ALA A 126 25.26 11.34 -21.88
C ALA A 126 26.08 12.60 -22.22
N ASN A 127 26.41 12.82 -23.50
CA ASN A 127 27.17 13.99 -23.94
C ASN A 127 26.48 15.32 -23.60
N SER A 128 25.16 15.40 -23.77
CA SER A 128 24.42 16.63 -23.49
C SER A 128 24.31 16.96 -22.00
N LYS A 129 24.32 15.94 -21.13
CA LYS A 129 24.09 16.09 -19.68
C LYS A 129 25.36 16.03 -18.85
N PHE A 130 26.46 15.50 -19.39
CA PHE A 130 27.65 15.19 -18.62
C PHE A 130 28.22 16.39 -17.88
N GLU A 131 28.51 17.49 -18.59
CA GLU A 131 29.17 18.65 -18.00
C GLU A 131 28.29 19.35 -16.95
N GLU A 132 27.01 19.58 -17.26
CA GLU A 132 26.06 20.19 -16.33
C GLU A 132 25.89 19.35 -15.07
N HIS A 133 25.72 18.02 -15.22
CA HIS A 133 25.53 17.13 -14.08
C HIS A 133 26.78 17.05 -13.22
N GLU A 134 27.94 16.73 -13.81
CA GLU A 134 29.19 16.56 -13.05
C GLU A 134 29.60 17.84 -12.31
N ASN A 135 29.35 19.02 -12.90
CA ASN A 135 29.58 20.30 -12.24
C ASN A 135 28.65 20.53 -11.03
N ASN A 136 27.45 19.96 -11.06
CA ASN A 136 26.47 20.08 -9.99
C ASN A 136 26.60 18.97 -8.93
N VAL A 137 27.16 17.80 -9.26
CA VAL A 137 27.23 16.65 -8.34
C VAL A 137 27.93 17.01 -7.04
N GLN A 138 29.06 17.73 -7.06
CA GLN A 138 29.77 18.09 -5.83
C GLN A 138 28.91 18.97 -4.91
N LYS A 139 28.19 19.93 -5.49
CA LYS A 139 27.26 20.79 -4.75
C LYS A 139 26.07 20.00 -4.22
N GLU A 140 25.52 19.09 -5.00
CA GLU A 140 24.42 18.20 -4.59
C GLU A 140 24.88 17.19 -3.51
N LYS A 141 26.11 16.67 -3.59
CA LYS A 141 26.77 15.87 -2.55
C LYS A 141 26.95 16.68 -1.27
N GLU A 142 27.41 17.92 -1.36
CA GLU A 142 27.53 18.79 -0.19
C GLU A 142 26.17 19.17 0.43
N ILE A 143 25.14 19.38 -0.40
CA ILE A 143 23.77 19.59 0.07
C ILE A 143 23.26 18.32 0.75
N PHE A 144 23.49 17.16 0.15
CA PHE A 144 23.11 15.86 0.68
C PHE A 144 23.86 15.55 1.97
N ASP A 145 25.17 15.79 2.05
CA ASP A 145 25.99 15.62 3.25
C ASP A 145 25.63 16.62 4.34
N LYS A 146 25.28 17.87 4.00
CA LYS A 146 24.73 18.83 4.97
C LYS A 146 23.39 18.37 5.51
N ARG A 147 22.53 17.77 4.66
CA ARG A 147 21.30 17.11 5.11
C ARG A 147 21.65 15.93 6.02
N LEU A 148 22.55 15.03 5.62
CA LEU A 148 23.04 13.88 6.41
C LEU A 148 23.63 14.28 7.76
N LYS A 149 24.40 15.39 7.78
CA LYS A 149 24.98 15.98 8.99
C LYS A 149 23.96 16.69 9.86
N SER A 150 22.91 17.26 9.27
CA SER A 150 21.75 17.74 10.02
C SER A 150 20.90 16.59 10.59
N TYR A 151 21.02 15.37 10.05
CA TYR A 151 20.41 14.15 10.57
C TYR A 151 21.30 13.43 11.63
N THR A 152 22.62 13.68 11.66
CA THR A 152 23.51 13.14 12.70
C THR A 152 23.49 14.06 13.92
N LYS A 153 22.90 13.55 15.01
CA LYS A 153 22.67 14.27 16.26
C LYS A 153 23.96 14.91 16.83
N PRO A 154 23.88 16.07 17.53
CA PRO A 154 24.79 16.35 18.64
C PRO A 154 24.64 15.27 19.72
N LYS A 155 25.69 15.02 20.52
CA LYS A 155 25.73 13.98 21.58
C LYS A 155 24.38 13.71 22.24
N GLU A 156 24.09 12.42 22.40
CA GLU A 156 22.89 11.85 23.02
C GLU A 156 22.35 12.74 24.16
N TYR A 157 21.14 13.28 23.95
CA TYR A 157 20.31 13.69 25.07
C TYR A 157 19.86 12.41 25.77
N GLU A 158 20.43 12.15 26.95
CA GLU A 158 19.99 11.12 27.91
C GLU A 158 18.59 11.45 28.44
N PHE A 159 17.54 11.28 27.63
CA PHE A 159 16.16 11.44 28.09
C PHE A 159 15.55 10.12 28.61
N PHE A 160 16.20 8.98 28.40
CA PHE A 160 15.70 7.66 28.82
C PHE A 160 16.70 6.94 29.72
N LYS A 161 16.58 7.15 31.03
CA LYS A 161 16.99 6.12 31.99
C LYS A 161 15.99 4.97 31.88
N PHE A 162 16.39 3.92 31.17
CA PHE A 162 15.72 2.62 31.23
C PHE A 162 15.74 2.13 32.68
N ASN A 163 14.63 2.33 33.39
CA ASN A 163 14.35 1.45 34.51
C ASN A 163 14.05 0.09 33.92
N LYS A 164 15.03 -0.81 34.04
CA LYS A 164 14.91 -2.24 33.80
C LYS A 164 13.93 -2.79 34.85
N LEU A 165 12.65 -2.49 34.71
CA LEU A 165 11.59 -3.07 35.52
C LEU A 165 11.38 -4.51 35.02
N LEU A 166 12.18 -5.40 35.61
CA LEU A 166 11.92 -6.83 35.69
C LEU A 166 10.63 -7.04 36.48
N ASN A 167 9.48 -6.85 35.84
CA ASN A 167 8.21 -7.40 36.30
C ASN A 167 7.45 -7.87 35.04
N LYS A 168 7.61 -9.15 34.71
CA LYS A 168 6.85 -9.84 33.66
C LYS A 168 5.41 -10.06 34.18
N ASN A 169 4.56 -9.04 34.09
CA ASN A 169 3.12 -9.27 34.15
C ASN A 169 2.68 -9.80 32.77
N SER A 170 1.80 -10.81 32.74
CA SER A 170 1.34 -11.33 31.46
C SER A 170 0.59 -10.23 30.68
N SER A 171 0.86 -10.07 29.38
CA SER A 171 0.27 -8.99 28.59
C SER A 171 -1.27 -9.09 28.53
N ASN A 172 -1.83 -10.31 28.67
CA ASN A 172 -3.27 -10.54 28.83
C ASN A 172 -3.83 -9.86 30.09
N THR A 173 -3.15 -9.99 31.23
CA THR A 173 -3.58 -9.36 32.49
C THR A 173 -3.42 -7.84 32.47
N VAL A 174 -2.46 -7.32 31.69
CA VAL A 174 -2.22 -5.88 31.56
C VAL A 174 -3.41 -5.17 30.92
N PHE A 175 -3.99 -5.74 29.86
CA PHE A 175 -5.12 -5.12 29.16
C PHE A 175 -6.34 -5.02 30.08
N GLU A 176 -6.75 -6.13 30.70
CA GLU A 176 -7.89 -6.11 31.64
C GLU A 176 -7.63 -5.19 32.83
N LYS A 177 -6.42 -5.24 33.41
CA LYS A 177 -6.03 -4.39 34.55
C LYS A 177 -6.18 -2.90 34.21
N ILE A 178 -5.65 -2.45 33.08
CA ILE A 178 -5.70 -1.04 32.68
C ILE A 178 -7.15 -0.56 32.50
N PHE A 179 -8.00 -1.36 31.85
CA PHE A 179 -9.41 -1.01 31.66
C PHE A 179 -10.19 -1.03 32.98
N ASN A 180 -9.93 -2.01 33.86
CA ASN A 180 -10.54 -2.10 35.18
C ASN A 180 -10.15 -0.92 36.08
N GLU A 181 -8.88 -0.49 36.07
CA GLU A 181 -8.42 0.69 36.80
C GLU A 181 -9.14 1.97 36.37
N LEU A 182 -9.49 2.07 35.08
CA LEU A 182 -10.21 3.21 34.53
C LEU A 182 -11.73 3.10 34.67
N GLY A 183 -12.25 1.92 35.05
CA GLY A 183 -13.68 1.66 35.13
C GLY A 183 -14.39 1.73 33.78
N LEU A 184 -13.70 1.37 32.69
CA LEU A 184 -14.21 1.46 31.31
C LEU A 184 -14.10 0.11 30.60
N THR A 185 -14.96 -0.13 29.61
CA THR A 185 -14.84 -1.23 28.63
C THR A 185 -14.57 -0.71 27.22
N GLU A 186 -14.86 0.56 26.98
CA GLU A 186 -14.64 1.27 25.71
C GLU A 186 -14.43 2.76 25.94
N THR A 187 -13.84 3.44 24.95
CA THR A 187 -13.75 4.90 24.90
C THR A 187 -13.81 5.39 23.45
N LYS A 188 -14.47 6.54 23.24
CA LYS A 188 -14.41 7.32 22.00
C LYS A 188 -13.56 8.60 22.15
N ASN A 189 -13.02 8.82 23.34
CA ASN A 189 -12.12 9.94 23.60
C ASN A 189 -10.68 9.50 23.25
N ILE A 190 -10.07 10.21 22.30
CA ILE A 190 -8.76 9.90 21.76
C ILE A 190 -7.63 10.08 22.80
N ASP A 191 -7.76 11.02 23.73
CA ASP A 191 -6.77 11.24 24.79
C ASP A 191 -6.79 10.10 25.81
N ILE A 192 -8.00 9.60 26.14
CA ILE A 192 -8.16 8.41 26.97
C ILE A 192 -7.60 7.19 26.24
N ALA A 193 -7.87 7.05 24.94
CA ALA A 193 -7.34 5.95 24.14
C ALA A 193 -5.80 5.96 24.09
N LYS A 194 -5.19 7.13 23.87
CA LYS A 194 -3.74 7.32 23.98
C LYS A 194 -3.23 6.92 25.36
N SER A 195 -3.86 7.38 26.43
CA SER A 195 -3.44 7.05 27.80
C SER A 195 -3.49 5.55 28.08
N ILE A 196 -4.49 4.82 27.55
CA ILE A 196 -4.58 3.37 27.64
C ILE A 196 -3.39 2.72 26.92
N ILE A 197 -3.12 3.14 25.68
CA ILE A 197 -2.03 2.57 24.87
C ILE A 197 -0.65 2.90 25.48
N ASP A 198 -0.44 4.11 25.99
CA ASP A 198 0.78 4.49 26.71
C ASP A 198 1.04 3.56 27.92
N LYS A 199 0.00 3.29 28.73
CA LYS A 199 0.10 2.35 29.84
C LYS A 199 0.40 0.93 29.36
N VAL A 200 -0.22 0.49 28.27
CA VAL A 200 0.06 -0.82 27.66
C VAL A 200 1.52 -0.90 27.23
N ILE A 201 2.05 0.12 26.54
CA ILE A 201 3.46 0.17 26.12
C ILE A 201 4.36 0.11 27.35
N LEU A 202 4.09 0.91 28.39
CA LEU A 202 4.89 0.96 29.61
C LEU A 202 4.92 -0.40 30.33
N GLU A 203 3.76 -1.03 30.54
CA GLU A 203 3.65 -2.28 31.29
C GLU A 203 4.12 -3.51 30.50
N THR A 204 4.07 -3.47 29.17
CA THR A 204 4.52 -4.58 28.30
C THR A 204 5.89 -4.36 27.68
N ASN A 205 6.53 -3.21 27.93
CA ASN A 205 7.71 -2.73 27.22
C ASN A 205 7.52 -2.79 25.68
N GLY A 206 6.31 -2.43 25.24
CA GLY A 206 5.90 -2.46 23.85
C GLY A 206 5.61 -3.84 23.28
N SER A 207 5.72 -4.93 24.06
CA SER A 207 5.58 -6.32 23.57
C SER A 207 4.14 -6.72 23.25
N ILE A 208 3.59 -6.07 22.23
CA ILE A 208 2.26 -6.25 21.66
C ILE A 208 2.38 -6.38 20.14
N VAL A 209 1.35 -6.96 19.52
CA VAL A 209 1.19 -7.09 18.08
C VAL A 209 -0.03 -6.29 17.66
N ILE A 210 0.10 -5.46 16.64
CA ILE A 210 -1.03 -4.79 15.99
C ILE A 210 -1.26 -5.47 14.65
N ASP A 211 -2.50 -5.92 14.46
CA ASP A 211 -2.93 -6.67 13.30
C ASP A 211 -4.23 -6.08 12.74
N PHE A 212 -4.46 -6.32 11.46
CA PHE A 212 -5.63 -5.89 10.70
C PHE A 212 -5.78 -6.86 9.52
N LEU A 213 -6.84 -6.75 8.71
CA LEU A 213 -7.13 -7.74 7.66
C LEU A 213 -6.16 -7.70 6.45
N GLY A 214 -4.87 -7.35 6.63
CA GLY A 214 -3.88 -7.15 5.58
C GLY A 214 -2.72 -8.16 5.59
N ASN A 215 -1.70 -7.90 4.78
CA ASN A 215 -0.49 -8.73 4.71
C ASN A 215 0.61 -8.29 5.69
N GLU A 216 0.40 -7.20 6.42
CA GLU A 216 1.37 -6.67 7.37
C GLU A 216 0.87 -6.84 8.80
N ASN A 217 1.75 -7.30 9.68
CA ASN A 217 1.59 -7.21 11.12
C ASN A 217 2.68 -6.29 11.67
N PHE A 218 2.35 -5.53 12.71
CA PHE A 218 3.30 -4.63 13.36
C PHE A 218 3.59 -5.11 14.77
N ASP A 219 4.86 -5.36 15.08
CA ASP A 219 5.28 -5.80 16.40
C ASP A 219 6.10 -4.71 17.12
N HIS A 220 6.08 -4.75 18.45
CA HIS A 220 6.83 -3.84 19.32
C HIS A 220 6.47 -2.37 19.18
N LEU A 221 5.31 -2.00 19.76
CA LEU A 221 4.88 -0.60 19.84
C LEU A 221 5.80 0.19 20.75
N ASP A 222 6.36 1.26 20.20
CA ASP A 222 7.36 2.05 20.90
C ASP A 222 6.74 3.25 21.59
N TYR A 223 5.87 3.95 20.85
CA TYR A 223 5.28 5.20 21.27
C TYR A 223 3.93 5.42 20.59
N VAL A 224 3.04 6.16 21.25
CA VAL A 224 1.78 6.62 20.69
C VAL A 224 1.66 8.13 20.88
N GLU A 225 1.23 8.83 19.84
CA GLU A 225 0.76 10.20 19.96
C GLU A 225 -0.65 10.32 19.37
N ASN A 226 -1.31 11.42 19.70
CA ASN A 226 -2.54 11.80 19.04
C ASN A 226 -2.53 13.29 18.71
N ASP A 227 -3.37 13.65 17.74
CA ASP A 227 -3.92 15.00 17.65
C ASP A 227 -5.44 14.95 17.92
N THR A 228 -6.19 15.88 17.36
CA THR A 228 -7.65 15.96 17.54
C THR A 228 -8.41 14.84 16.85
N GLU A 229 -7.85 14.20 15.83
CA GLU A 229 -8.56 13.25 14.96
C GLU A 229 -7.79 11.94 14.71
N MET A 230 -6.47 11.99 14.78
CA MET A 230 -5.58 10.88 14.43
C MET A 230 -4.86 10.34 15.66
N LEU A 231 -4.89 9.01 15.76
CA LEU A 231 -4.04 8.25 16.66
C LEU A 231 -2.86 7.71 15.85
N LYS A 232 -1.63 7.96 16.29
CA LYS A 232 -0.41 7.65 15.54
C LYS A 232 0.49 6.74 16.36
N LEU A 233 0.79 5.57 15.80
CA LEU A 233 1.45 4.46 16.47
C LEU A 233 2.85 4.28 15.89
N TYR A 234 3.88 4.45 16.71
CA TYR A 234 5.28 4.44 16.31
C TYR A 234 5.95 3.11 16.59
N TRP A 235 6.72 2.63 15.62
CA TRP A 235 7.37 1.32 15.71
C TRP A 235 8.83 1.40 16.11
N LYS A 236 9.24 0.45 16.97
CA LYS A 236 10.58 0.38 17.54
C LYS A 236 11.61 -0.14 16.55
N TYR A 237 11.20 -1.04 15.66
CA TYR A 237 12.05 -1.66 14.65
C TYR A 237 11.40 -1.49 13.28
N SER A 238 12.02 -0.69 12.41
CA SER A 238 11.67 -0.68 10.99
C SER A 238 12.78 -1.39 10.23
N ASN A 239 12.51 -2.59 9.71
CA ASN A 239 13.32 -3.15 8.63
C ASN A 239 13.12 -2.26 7.40
N GLY A 240 13.97 -1.26 7.25
CA GLY A 240 14.25 -0.69 5.95
C GLY A 240 14.99 -1.76 5.15
N ASN A 241 14.49 -2.11 3.97
CA ASN A 241 15.30 -2.87 3.02
C ASN A 241 16.68 -2.19 2.90
N ASN A 242 17.72 -3.01 2.99
CA ASN A 242 19.13 -2.67 2.90
C ASN A 242 19.36 -1.46 1.97
N ASN A 243 19.68 -0.28 2.56
CA ASN A 243 20.52 0.82 2.02
C ASN A 243 20.29 2.18 2.72
N TYR A 244 19.26 2.33 3.56
CA TYR A 244 19.07 3.54 4.38
C TYR A 244 18.72 3.20 5.83
N PRO A 245 19.51 3.62 6.83
CA PRO A 245 19.09 3.55 8.22
C PRO A 245 17.96 4.56 8.43
N ILE A 246 16.72 4.09 8.45
CA ILE A 246 15.58 4.89 8.87
C ILE A 246 15.77 5.17 10.36
N PRO A 247 15.78 6.45 10.80
CA PRO A 247 15.86 6.75 12.22
C PRO A 247 14.73 6.05 12.98
N PRO A 248 14.99 5.54 14.19
CA PRO A 248 13.91 5.03 15.05
C PRO A 248 12.84 6.12 15.19
N HIS A 249 11.56 5.72 15.18
CA HIS A 249 10.38 6.59 15.29
C HIS A 249 10.03 7.44 14.05
N ASN A 250 10.56 7.12 12.87
CA ASN A 250 10.13 7.73 11.61
C ASN A 250 9.18 6.84 10.80
N LYS A 251 9.02 5.57 11.22
CA LYS A 251 7.98 4.65 10.74
C LYS A 251 6.81 4.66 11.72
N ARG A 252 5.61 4.98 11.23
CA ARG A 252 4.40 4.98 12.06
C ARG A 252 3.16 4.57 11.29
N VAL A 253 2.13 4.23 12.04
CA VAL A 253 0.79 3.91 11.56
C VAL A 253 -0.18 5.00 12.03
N ASP A 254 -0.86 5.63 11.08
CA ASP A 254 -1.81 6.71 11.37
C ASP A 254 -3.25 6.19 11.18
N ILE A 255 -4.09 6.38 12.21
CA ILE A 255 -5.47 5.89 12.28
C ILE A 255 -6.41 7.05 12.56
N ALA A 256 -7.40 7.26 11.70
CA ALA A 256 -8.51 8.19 11.94
C ALA A 256 -9.42 7.59 13.01
N PHE A 257 -9.26 8.04 14.25
CA PHE A 257 -9.75 7.34 15.44
C PHE A 257 -11.26 7.51 15.64
N GLU A 258 -12.00 6.41 15.80
CA GLU A 258 -13.42 6.42 16.16
C GLU A 258 -13.65 5.91 17.60
N LYS A 259 -13.03 4.78 17.95
CA LYS A 259 -13.29 4.08 19.20
C LYS A 259 -12.11 3.16 19.57
N LEU A 260 -11.90 2.96 20.87
CA LEU A 260 -11.06 1.91 21.43
C LEU A 260 -11.93 1.07 22.38
N GLU A 261 -11.83 -0.25 22.31
CA GLU A 261 -12.60 -1.15 23.18
C GLU A 261 -11.80 -2.39 23.59
N LEU A 262 -12.09 -2.91 24.77
CA LEU A 262 -11.57 -4.20 25.23
C LEU A 262 -12.54 -5.30 24.80
N ILE A 263 -12.04 -6.34 24.13
CA ILE A 263 -12.83 -7.51 23.75
C ILE A 263 -12.29 -8.77 24.40
N LYS A 264 -13.18 -9.71 24.68
CA LYS A 264 -12.85 -11.10 25.03
C LYS A 264 -13.08 -11.95 23.79
N TYR A 265 -12.04 -12.65 23.33
CA TYR A 265 -12.14 -13.54 22.16
C TYR A 265 -12.00 -15.03 22.54
N SER A 266 -11.73 -15.31 23.82
CA SER A 266 -11.85 -16.63 24.43
C SER A 266 -12.10 -16.46 25.93
N ASN A 267 -12.33 -17.56 26.66
CA ASN A 267 -12.59 -17.53 28.10
C ASN A 267 -11.45 -16.87 28.91
N THR A 268 -10.23 -16.89 28.41
CA THR A 268 -9.03 -16.43 29.13
C THR A 268 -8.26 -15.33 28.41
N ASN A 269 -8.56 -15.04 27.14
CA ASN A 269 -7.79 -14.09 26.35
C ASN A 269 -8.58 -12.86 25.96
N VAL A 270 -7.90 -11.72 26.05
CA VAL A 270 -8.44 -10.40 25.73
C VAL A 270 -7.59 -9.72 24.67
N ALA A 271 -8.22 -8.81 23.93
CA ALA A 271 -7.56 -7.96 22.96
C ALA A 271 -8.14 -6.54 23.06
N ILE A 272 -7.37 -5.55 22.61
CA ILE A 272 -7.89 -4.21 22.41
C ILE A 272 -8.23 -4.09 20.93
N VAL A 273 -9.45 -3.63 20.62
CA VAL A 273 -9.84 -3.29 19.26
C VAL A 273 -9.86 -1.78 19.11
N LEU A 274 -9.16 -1.31 18.09
CA LEU A 274 -9.18 0.07 17.61
C LEU A 274 -10.09 0.14 16.40
N LYS A 275 -11.07 1.03 16.46
CA LYS A 275 -11.96 1.32 15.36
C LYS A 275 -11.56 2.63 14.70
N GLY A 276 -11.42 2.58 13.38
CA GLY A 276 -11.16 3.76 12.56
C GLY A 276 -12.34 4.13 11.65
N PHE A 277 -12.45 5.41 11.30
CA PHE A 277 -13.45 5.87 10.33
C PHE A 277 -12.82 6.22 8.99
N TYR A 278 -13.56 5.96 7.91
CA TYR A 278 -13.09 6.19 6.55
C TYR A 278 -12.70 7.65 6.29
N ARG A 279 -11.56 7.87 5.59
CA ARG A 279 -11.17 9.16 5.00
C ARG A 279 -10.68 9.01 3.57
N ASN A 280 -11.14 9.88 2.67
CA ASN A 280 -10.76 9.87 1.26
C ASN A 280 -9.39 10.54 0.99
N LYS A 281 -8.80 10.36 -0.23
CA LYS A 281 -7.38 10.68 -0.49
C LYS A 281 -7.15 12.18 -0.37
N ASN A 282 -8.17 12.96 -0.71
CA ASN A 282 -8.13 14.40 -0.64
C ASN A 282 -8.16 14.86 0.82
N GLU A 283 -9.02 14.27 1.66
CA GLU A 283 -9.06 14.55 3.10
C GLU A 283 -7.72 14.19 3.78
N ILE A 284 -7.12 13.07 3.40
CA ILE A 284 -5.80 12.66 3.90
C ILE A 284 -4.73 13.69 3.50
N LYS A 285 -4.64 14.05 2.21
CA LYS A 285 -3.71 15.09 1.74
C LYS A 285 -3.91 16.40 2.49
N GLN A 286 -5.15 16.84 2.63
CA GLN A 286 -5.48 18.07 3.35
C GLN A 286 -5.07 18.00 4.82
N TYR A 287 -5.33 16.89 5.50
CA TYR A 287 -4.88 16.66 6.87
C TYR A 287 -3.34 16.81 6.97
N TYR A 288 -2.57 16.13 6.12
CA TYR A 288 -1.11 16.20 6.20
C TYR A 288 -0.57 17.61 5.87
N CYS A 289 -1.12 18.27 4.85
CA CYS A 289 -0.70 19.62 4.47
C CYS A 289 -1.05 20.66 5.54
N ASN A 290 -2.24 20.57 6.15
CA ASN A 290 -2.78 21.63 7.00
C ASN A 290 -2.55 21.39 8.49
N GLN A 291 -2.80 20.17 8.97
CA GLN A 291 -2.71 19.81 10.39
C GLN A 291 -1.30 19.32 10.75
N GLU A 292 -0.79 18.32 10.03
CA GLU A 292 0.55 17.80 10.26
C GLU A 292 1.65 18.79 9.79
N LYS A 293 1.26 19.74 8.93
CA LYS A 293 2.11 20.83 8.38
C LYS A 293 3.38 20.30 7.75
N ILE A 294 3.24 19.25 6.95
CA ILE A 294 4.35 18.67 6.21
C ILE A 294 4.94 19.70 5.24
N LYS A 295 6.26 19.65 5.01
CA LYS A 295 6.92 20.54 4.07
C LYS A 295 6.84 20.05 2.64
N LYS A 296 6.96 18.74 2.45
CA LYS A 296 6.92 18.10 1.15
C LYS A 296 6.44 16.66 1.30
N MET A 297 5.43 16.30 0.53
CA MET A 297 5.02 14.91 0.33
C MET A 297 5.77 14.37 -0.90
N TYR A 298 6.51 13.28 -0.74
CA TYR A 298 7.22 12.61 -1.83
C TYR A 298 6.36 11.52 -2.44
N GLU A 299 5.68 10.77 -1.59
CA GLU A 299 4.88 9.62 -2.00
C GLU A 299 3.54 9.65 -1.30
N PHE A 300 2.49 9.34 -2.05
CA PHE A 300 1.18 8.99 -1.52
C PHE A 300 0.46 8.13 -2.54
N TYR A 301 0.51 6.81 -2.32
CA TYR A 301 -0.06 5.84 -3.24
C TYR A 301 -0.76 4.71 -2.48
N GLU A 302 -1.69 4.06 -3.17
CA GLU A 302 -2.20 2.75 -2.76
C GLU A 302 -1.15 1.72 -3.14
N THR A 303 -0.72 0.90 -2.19
CA THR A 303 0.30 -0.10 -2.50
C THR A 303 -0.23 -1.11 -3.53
N LYS A 304 0.62 -1.56 -4.44
CA LYS A 304 0.24 -2.61 -5.41
C LYS A 304 0.01 -3.97 -4.74
N TRP A 305 0.56 -4.18 -3.55
CA TRP A 305 0.63 -5.46 -2.85
C TRP A 305 -0.32 -5.60 -1.67
N SER A 306 -0.94 -4.50 -1.24
CA SER A 306 -1.87 -4.47 -0.12
C SER A 306 -3.05 -3.57 -0.44
N LEU A 307 -4.24 -4.18 -0.39
CA LEU A 307 -5.50 -3.61 -0.80
C LEU A 307 -6.13 -2.71 0.26
N PHE A 308 -5.36 -2.18 1.19
CA PHE A 308 -5.84 -2.16 2.56
C PHE A 308 -5.34 -0.96 3.38
N TYR A 309 -4.32 -0.28 2.88
CA TYR A 309 -3.80 0.96 3.43
C TYR A 309 -3.17 1.80 2.32
N ASN A 310 -2.93 3.06 2.63
CA ASN A 310 -2.08 3.90 1.80
C ASN A 310 -0.69 4.00 2.44
N GLU A 311 0.33 4.07 1.60
CA GLU A 311 1.67 4.46 2.03
C GLU A 311 1.90 5.92 1.69
N LEU A 312 2.49 6.62 2.65
CA LEU A 312 2.88 8.01 2.53
C LEU A 312 4.34 8.19 2.94
N ASN A 313 5.06 9.01 2.19
CA ASN A 313 6.38 9.49 2.57
C ASN A 313 6.40 11.02 2.53
N PHE A 314 6.84 11.66 3.62
CA PHE A 314 6.93 13.11 3.69
C PHE A 314 8.05 13.61 4.60
N ASP A 315 8.50 14.84 4.33
CA ASP A 315 9.40 15.57 5.23
C ASP A 315 8.61 16.54 6.12
N LYS A 316 8.94 16.53 7.42
CA LYS A 316 8.39 17.46 8.41
C LYS A 316 9.53 18.05 9.25
N LYS A 317 9.39 19.32 9.64
CA LYS A 317 10.30 19.91 10.64
C LYS A 317 9.86 19.47 12.02
N GLN A 318 10.66 18.64 12.68
CA GLN A 318 10.40 18.13 14.02
C GLN A 318 11.70 18.22 14.83
N ARG A 319 11.59 18.56 16.12
CA ARG A 319 12.75 18.63 17.05
C ARG A 319 13.90 19.52 16.56
N GLY A 320 13.59 20.59 15.81
CA GLY A 320 14.58 21.55 15.30
C GLY A 320 15.27 21.13 14.00
N ALA A 321 15.09 19.88 13.54
CA ALA A 321 15.63 19.35 12.29
C ALA A 321 14.52 19.03 11.29
N MET A 322 14.89 18.81 10.03
CA MET A 322 14.01 18.11 9.10
C MET A 322 14.10 16.62 9.40
N GLU A 323 12.98 15.92 9.36
CA GLU A 323 12.88 14.48 9.54
C GLU A 323 11.97 13.91 8.43
N ASN A 324 12.36 12.76 7.86
CA ASN A 324 11.56 12.04 6.88
C ASN A 324 10.70 10.99 7.56
N PHE A 325 9.41 10.95 7.28
CA PHE A 325 8.46 9.99 7.82
C PHE A 325 7.97 9.03 6.75
N GLN A 326 7.94 7.75 7.09
CA GLN A 326 7.26 6.70 6.34
C GLN A 326 6.00 6.30 7.12
N VAL A 327 4.83 6.53 6.53
CA VAL A 327 3.56 6.36 7.23
C VAL A 327 2.66 5.38 6.49
N THR A 328 2.18 4.39 7.24
CA THR A 328 1.10 3.50 6.82
C THR A 328 -0.22 4.07 7.36
N PHE A 329 -1.08 4.57 6.48
CA PHE A 329 -2.36 5.16 6.87
C PHE A 329 -3.47 4.11 6.77
N LEU A 330 -3.99 3.67 7.92
CA LEU A 330 -4.91 2.53 8.05
C LEU A 330 -6.43 2.74 7.93
N PRO A 331 -7.03 3.94 7.83
CA PRO A 331 -8.49 4.05 7.84
C PRO A 331 -9.15 4.06 6.44
N TRP A 332 -8.49 3.60 5.38
CA TRP A 332 -9.06 3.64 4.01
C TRP A 332 -10.08 2.52 3.73
N ARG A 333 -9.90 1.32 4.31
CA ARG A 333 -10.64 0.11 3.91
C ARG A 333 -11.02 -0.84 5.04
N TYR A 334 -10.74 -0.51 6.31
CA TYR A 334 -11.12 -1.35 7.44
C TYR A 334 -11.74 -0.58 8.58
N TYR A 335 -12.70 -1.22 9.23
CA TYR A 335 -13.32 -0.64 10.40
C TYR A 335 -12.58 -0.99 11.68
N ASN A 336 -11.95 -2.18 11.77
CA ASN A 336 -11.29 -2.61 13.00
C ASN A 336 -9.84 -3.03 12.80
N ILE A 337 -9.03 -2.66 13.78
CA ILE A 337 -7.63 -3.00 14.00
C ILE A 337 -7.58 -3.67 15.37
N ILE A 338 -6.79 -4.73 15.52
CA ILE A 338 -6.68 -5.46 16.78
C ILE A 338 -5.26 -5.35 17.34
N ILE A 339 -5.17 -5.03 18.63
CA ILE A 339 -3.94 -5.05 19.41
C ILE A 339 -3.99 -6.30 20.28
N LEU A 340 -3.05 -7.19 20.05
CA LEU A 340 -2.91 -8.47 20.71
C LEU A 340 -1.71 -8.46 21.65
N PRO A 341 -1.81 -9.16 22.80
CA PRO A 341 -0.63 -9.50 23.57
C PRO A 341 0.29 -10.41 22.74
N ARG A 342 1.60 -10.24 22.86
CA ARG A 342 2.56 -11.13 22.17
C ARG A 342 2.58 -12.54 22.77
N GLU A 343 2.25 -12.66 24.05
CA GLU A 343 2.10 -13.93 24.76
C GLU A 343 0.78 -14.59 24.35
N ASN A 344 0.80 -15.90 24.05
CA ASN A 344 -0.38 -16.64 23.57
C ASN A 344 -1.02 -16.06 22.30
N LEU A 345 -0.20 -15.52 21.39
CA LEU A 345 -0.66 -14.94 20.13
C LEU A 345 -1.52 -15.95 19.34
N PRO A 346 -2.74 -15.59 18.93
CA PRO A 346 -3.55 -16.43 18.04
C PRO A 346 -2.84 -16.69 16.71
N SER A 347 -3.23 -17.78 16.02
CA SER A 347 -2.83 -17.96 14.63
C SER A 347 -3.38 -16.81 13.76
N VAL A 348 -2.71 -16.51 12.65
CA VAL A 348 -3.15 -15.49 11.67
C VAL A 348 -4.59 -15.75 11.21
N GLU A 349 -4.95 -17.01 11.00
CA GLU A 349 -6.32 -17.42 10.66
C GLU A 349 -7.33 -17.03 11.76
N ASN A 350 -6.99 -17.27 13.03
CA ASN A 350 -7.86 -16.93 14.14
C ASN A 350 -7.98 -15.41 14.32
N THR A 351 -6.89 -14.66 14.19
CA THR A 351 -6.93 -13.19 14.22
C THR A 351 -7.80 -12.64 13.09
N THR A 352 -7.66 -13.19 11.88
CA THR A 352 -8.52 -12.85 10.73
C THR A 352 -9.99 -13.09 11.04
N LYS A 353 -10.34 -14.26 11.60
CA LYS A 353 -11.72 -14.58 12.02
C LYS A 353 -12.25 -13.61 13.08
N ILE A 354 -11.45 -13.27 14.09
CA ILE A 354 -11.83 -12.31 15.14
C ILE A 354 -12.14 -10.94 14.53
N LEU A 355 -11.26 -10.45 13.65
CA LEU A 355 -11.47 -9.19 12.95
C LEU A 355 -12.73 -9.23 12.08
N ILE A 356 -12.98 -10.32 11.34
CA ILE A 356 -14.18 -10.46 10.52
C ILE A 356 -15.44 -10.44 11.38
N LEU A 357 -15.49 -11.27 12.43
CA LEU A 357 -16.59 -11.32 13.40
C LEU A 357 -16.88 -9.93 13.93
N LYS A 358 -15.86 -9.23 14.40
CA LYS A 358 -16.01 -7.92 15.03
C LYS A 358 -16.55 -6.87 14.06
N ASN A 359 -16.06 -6.84 12.82
CA ASN A 359 -16.60 -5.95 11.79
C ASN A 359 -18.09 -6.25 11.51
N LEU A 360 -18.49 -7.53 11.41
CA LEU A 360 -19.89 -7.90 11.21
C LEU A 360 -20.78 -7.52 12.40
N TYR A 361 -20.31 -7.71 13.63
CA TYR A 361 -21.02 -7.25 14.83
C TYR A 361 -21.20 -5.72 14.85
N ASP A 362 -20.18 -4.94 14.48
CA ASP A 362 -20.31 -3.48 14.42
C ASP A 362 -21.31 -3.01 13.35
N ILE A 363 -21.39 -3.73 12.22
CA ILE A 363 -22.39 -3.47 11.19
C ILE A 363 -23.78 -3.81 11.73
N ARG A 364 -23.94 -4.96 12.41
CA ARG A 364 -25.20 -5.37 13.07
C ARG A 364 -25.66 -4.33 14.10
N ASP A 365 -24.74 -3.85 14.94
CA ASP A 365 -25.01 -2.78 15.90
C ASP A 365 -25.46 -1.48 15.22
N SER A 366 -24.90 -1.18 14.05
CA SER A 366 -25.28 0.01 13.27
C SER A 366 -26.70 -0.12 12.72
N VAL A 367 -27.11 -1.31 12.27
CA VAL A 367 -28.50 -1.62 11.88
C VAL A 367 -29.44 -1.40 13.06
N ILE A 368 -29.14 -2.01 14.21
CA ILE A 368 -29.97 -1.94 15.42
C ILE A 368 -30.08 -0.48 15.90
N LYS A 369 -28.96 0.25 16.00
CA LYS A 369 -28.95 1.66 16.42
C LYS A 369 -29.74 2.54 15.46
N THR A 370 -29.61 2.32 14.15
CA THR A 370 -30.37 3.07 13.14
C THR A 370 -31.86 2.83 13.29
N PHE A 371 -32.27 1.57 13.48
CA PHE A 371 -33.66 1.20 13.68
C PHE A 371 -34.24 1.74 14.99
N ASN A 372 -33.52 1.63 16.11
CA ASN A 372 -33.99 2.15 17.40
C ASN A 372 -34.16 3.68 17.33
N ASN A 373 -33.21 4.40 16.70
CA ASN A 373 -33.35 5.84 16.48
C ASN A 373 -34.55 6.19 15.59
N PHE A 374 -34.86 5.36 14.58
CA PHE A 374 -36.05 5.53 13.75
C PHE A 374 -37.32 5.42 14.58
N GLN A 375 -37.42 4.40 15.44
CA GLN A 375 -38.58 4.18 16.31
C GLN A 375 -38.73 5.29 17.37
N GLU A 376 -37.64 5.70 18.01
CA GLU A 376 -37.66 6.71 19.08
C GLU A 376 -37.98 8.12 18.58
N LYS A 377 -37.56 8.46 17.36
CA LYS A 377 -37.68 9.81 16.80
C LYS A 377 -38.68 9.89 15.66
N PHE A 378 -39.57 8.90 15.53
CA PHE A 378 -40.40 8.75 14.34
C PHE A 378 -41.23 10.00 14.04
N GLU A 379 -41.11 10.48 12.79
CA GLU A 379 -41.96 11.51 12.22
C GLU A 379 -42.63 10.95 10.97
N GLU A 380 -43.95 11.12 10.86
CA GLU A 380 -44.74 10.64 9.72
C GLU A 380 -44.63 11.62 8.54
N ASN A 381 -43.43 11.75 7.97
CA ASN A 381 -43.16 12.56 6.80
C ASN A 381 -42.22 11.86 5.80
N GLU A 382 -42.25 12.34 4.55
CA GLU A 382 -41.48 11.79 3.43
C GLU A 382 -39.98 11.80 3.71
N ASP A 383 -39.45 12.97 4.11
CA ASP A 383 -38.03 13.19 4.34
C ASP A 383 -37.45 12.25 5.40
N PHE A 384 -38.22 11.95 6.45
CA PHE A 384 -37.81 11.06 7.53
C PHE A 384 -37.65 9.62 7.05
N ILE A 385 -38.64 9.08 6.31
CA ILE A 385 -38.54 7.72 5.75
C ILE A 385 -37.39 7.65 4.74
N THR A 386 -37.28 8.63 3.84
CA THR A 386 -36.20 8.67 2.85
C THR A 386 -34.81 8.77 3.50
N MET A 387 -34.68 9.58 4.55
CA MET A 387 -33.44 9.69 5.32
C MET A 387 -33.02 8.34 5.91
N TYR A 388 -33.93 7.61 6.55
CA TYR A 388 -33.61 6.31 7.15
C TYR A 388 -33.40 5.22 6.11
N GLY A 389 -34.16 5.21 5.01
CA GLY A 389 -33.89 4.34 3.86
C GLY A 389 -32.48 4.53 3.31
N ASN A 390 -32.03 5.78 3.17
CA ASN A 390 -30.67 6.11 2.76
C ASN A 390 -29.61 5.68 3.78
N ARG A 391 -29.90 5.74 5.08
CA ARG A 391 -29.00 5.20 6.12
C ARG A 391 -28.85 3.68 6.00
N PHE A 392 -29.95 2.94 5.82
CA PHE A 392 -29.90 1.49 5.60
C PHE A 392 -29.19 1.12 4.30
N ARG A 393 -29.39 1.89 3.22
CA ARG A 393 -28.65 1.75 1.96
C ARG A 393 -27.14 1.83 2.19
N LYS A 394 -26.66 2.84 2.92
CA LYS A 394 -25.24 2.98 3.27
C LYS A 394 -24.73 1.84 4.16
N ILE A 395 -25.54 1.31 5.06
CA ILE A 395 -25.18 0.15 5.89
C ILE A 395 -25.04 -1.11 5.02
N LEU A 396 -25.94 -1.32 4.06
CA LEU A 396 -25.83 -2.42 3.10
C LEU A 396 -24.58 -2.29 2.24
N GLU A 397 -24.31 -1.12 1.67
CA GLU A 397 -23.07 -0.87 0.90
C GLU A 397 -21.82 -1.15 1.74
N LYS A 398 -21.82 -0.74 3.01
CA LYS A 398 -20.75 -1.03 3.97
C LYS A 398 -20.55 -2.53 4.17
N LEU A 399 -21.63 -3.29 4.30
CA LEU A 399 -21.59 -4.75 4.42
C LEU A 399 -20.98 -5.39 3.17
N LEU A 400 -21.45 -5.02 1.97
CA LEU A 400 -20.96 -5.59 0.72
C LEU A 400 -19.49 -5.26 0.48
N LYS A 401 -19.08 -4.00 0.73
CA LYS A 401 -17.68 -3.58 0.68
C LYS A 401 -16.83 -4.41 1.63
N PHE A 402 -17.30 -4.60 2.86
CA PHE A 402 -16.62 -5.43 3.84
C PHE A 402 -16.48 -6.89 3.38
N ILE A 403 -17.54 -7.49 2.83
CA ILE A 403 -17.51 -8.87 2.33
C ILE A 403 -16.47 -9.02 1.21
N LEU A 404 -16.49 -8.14 0.21
CA LEU A 404 -15.54 -8.16 -0.89
C LEU A 404 -14.09 -8.00 -0.39
N LEU A 405 -13.85 -7.03 0.49
CA LEU A 405 -12.52 -6.76 1.04
C LEU A 405 -11.98 -7.91 1.88
N ALA A 406 -12.79 -8.47 2.79
CA ALA A 406 -12.41 -9.65 3.57
C ALA A 406 -12.15 -10.87 2.66
N SER A 407 -12.78 -10.91 1.48
CA SER A 407 -12.54 -11.91 0.45
C SER A 407 -11.34 -11.59 -0.45
N LYS A 408 -10.55 -10.55 -0.13
CA LYS A 408 -9.40 -10.06 -0.91
C LYS A 408 -9.77 -9.58 -2.33
N ILE A 409 -11.02 -9.16 -2.52
CA ILE A 409 -11.52 -8.65 -3.80
C ILE A 409 -11.53 -7.13 -3.74
N MET A 410 -10.85 -6.52 -4.72
CA MET A 410 -10.90 -5.09 -4.94
C MET A 410 -12.16 -4.68 -5.69
N PHE A 411 -12.78 -3.60 -5.21
CA PHE A 411 -13.80 -2.90 -5.97
C PHE A 411 -13.21 -1.96 -7.01
N LYS A 412 -13.96 -1.75 -8.10
CA LYS A 412 -13.48 -1.08 -9.33
C LYS A 412 -13.32 0.44 -9.17
N GLU A 413 -14.05 1.07 -8.25
CA GLU A 413 -14.06 2.54 -8.08
C GLU A 413 -13.46 2.99 -6.74
N ASN A 414 -13.52 4.29 -6.43
CA ASN A 414 -13.17 4.76 -5.08
C ASN A 414 -14.18 4.18 -4.07
N TYR A 415 -13.74 3.83 -2.85
CA TYR A 415 -14.56 3.22 -1.79
C TYR A 415 -15.93 3.91 -1.58
N GLU A 416 -16.00 5.23 -1.70
CA GLU A 416 -17.25 6.01 -1.59
C GLU A 416 -18.19 5.90 -2.78
N LYS A 417 -17.66 5.70 -3.99
CA LYS A 417 -18.40 5.75 -5.25
C LYS A 417 -19.02 4.41 -5.63
N ASP A 418 -18.53 3.31 -5.05
CA ASP A 418 -19.15 2.00 -5.27
C ASP A 418 -20.53 1.93 -4.62
N MET A 419 -21.54 2.02 -5.48
CA MET A 419 -22.95 1.84 -5.18
C MET A 419 -23.30 0.35 -5.13
N ILE A 420 -24.46 0.00 -4.55
CA ILE A 420 -24.94 -1.39 -4.42
C ILE A 420 -24.83 -2.17 -5.74
N GLY A 421 -25.27 -1.60 -6.87
CA GLY A 421 -25.22 -2.27 -8.17
C GLY A 421 -23.82 -2.74 -8.58
N ASN A 422 -22.82 -1.85 -8.44
CA ASN A 422 -21.42 -2.16 -8.78
C ASN A 422 -20.85 -3.25 -7.87
N LEU A 423 -21.20 -3.22 -6.58
CA LEU A 423 -20.75 -4.20 -5.59
C LEU A 423 -21.35 -5.58 -5.87
N LEU A 424 -22.64 -5.65 -6.21
CA LEU A 424 -23.32 -6.90 -6.57
C LEU A 424 -22.75 -7.52 -7.85
N GLU A 425 -22.45 -6.70 -8.87
CA GLU A 425 -21.83 -7.18 -10.10
C GLU A 425 -20.47 -7.84 -9.81
N GLN A 426 -19.67 -7.22 -8.93
CA GLN A 426 -18.38 -7.78 -8.53
C GLN A 426 -18.53 -9.10 -7.76
N MET A 427 -19.49 -9.20 -6.83
CA MET A 427 -19.78 -10.45 -6.13
C MET A 427 -20.22 -11.55 -7.09
N LYS A 428 -21.02 -11.22 -8.11
CA LYS A 428 -21.44 -12.16 -9.16
C LYS A 428 -20.27 -12.64 -10.01
N LEU A 429 -19.35 -11.76 -10.37
CA LEU A 429 -18.14 -12.12 -11.09
C LEU A 429 -17.27 -13.07 -10.27
N GLU A 430 -17.19 -12.86 -8.95
CA GLU A 430 -16.48 -13.77 -8.05
C GLU A 430 -17.11 -15.16 -8.00
N ILE A 431 -18.45 -15.24 -7.90
CA ILE A 431 -19.18 -16.52 -7.89
C ILE A 431 -18.85 -17.37 -9.13
N LYS A 432 -18.61 -16.72 -10.28
CA LYS A 432 -18.32 -17.39 -11.56
C LYS A 432 -16.88 -17.88 -11.71
N LYS A 433 -15.95 -17.53 -10.81
CA LYS A 433 -14.55 -17.99 -10.90
C LYS A 433 -14.44 -19.46 -10.52
N GLU A 434 -13.95 -20.27 -11.46
CA GLU A 434 -13.76 -21.72 -11.32
C GLU A 434 -12.64 -22.10 -10.34
N GLU A 435 -11.72 -21.18 -10.03
CA GLU A 435 -10.61 -21.49 -9.15
C GLU A 435 -11.03 -21.45 -7.66
N ASP A 436 -10.83 -22.58 -6.98
CA ASP A 436 -11.05 -22.80 -5.55
C ASP A 436 -9.80 -22.48 -4.71
N TYR A 437 -9.18 -21.31 -4.92
CA TYR A 437 -8.05 -20.89 -4.07
C TYR A 437 -8.47 -20.50 -2.64
N LEU A 438 -9.78 -20.37 -2.37
CA LEU A 438 -10.30 -19.93 -1.07
C LEU A 438 -11.06 -21.07 -0.36
N ASN A 439 -10.31 -22.05 0.14
CA ASN A 439 -10.84 -23.12 1.02
C ASN A 439 -11.47 -22.58 2.34
N PHE A 440 -11.38 -21.26 2.57
CA PHE A 440 -11.88 -20.54 3.73
C PHE A 440 -13.36 -20.09 3.65
N TYR A 441 -13.96 -20.01 2.46
CA TYR A 441 -15.31 -19.40 2.30
C TYR A 441 -16.31 -20.36 1.66
N ASP A 442 -17.61 -20.13 1.87
CA ASP A 442 -18.70 -20.92 1.28
C ASP A 442 -19.34 -20.19 0.10
N LYS A 443 -18.91 -20.47 -1.14
CA LYS A 443 -19.43 -19.81 -2.36
C LYS A 443 -20.96 -19.92 -2.50
N ASN A 444 -21.60 -20.99 -2.01
CA ASN A 444 -23.05 -21.12 -2.04
C ASN A 444 -23.73 -20.06 -1.17
N LYS A 445 -23.10 -19.68 -0.05
CA LYS A 445 -23.58 -18.62 0.83
C LYS A 445 -23.37 -17.23 0.22
N LEU A 446 -22.29 -17.03 -0.55
CA LEU A 446 -22.14 -15.80 -1.33
C LEU A 446 -23.27 -15.64 -2.35
N HIS A 447 -23.64 -16.74 -3.02
CA HIS A 447 -24.77 -16.75 -3.96
C HIS A 447 -26.10 -16.42 -3.26
N ALA A 448 -26.36 -16.98 -2.07
CA ALA A 448 -27.54 -16.68 -1.29
C ALA A 448 -27.63 -15.20 -0.88
N ILE A 449 -26.50 -14.57 -0.51
CA ILE A 449 -26.44 -13.13 -0.23
C ILE A 449 -26.88 -12.30 -1.44
N VAL A 450 -26.36 -12.62 -2.64
CA VAL A 450 -26.71 -11.92 -3.88
C VAL A 450 -28.19 -12.10 -4.22
N GLN A 451 -28.69 -13.35 -4.18
CA GLN A 451 -30.09 -13.65 -4.45
C GLN A 451 -31.03 -12.87 -3.53
N LYS A 452 -30.72 -12.81 -2.24
CA LYS A 452 -31.55 -12.12 -1.26
C LYS A 452 -31.62 -10.60 -1.46
N ILE A 453 -30.55 -10.00 -1.98
CA ILE A 453 -30.55 -8.57 -2.28
C ILE A 453 -31.37 -8.27 -3.54
N GLU A 454 -31.22 -9.09 -4.59
CA GLU A 454 -31.81 -8.81 -5.90
C GLU A 454 -33.21 -9.37 -6.11
N ASN A 455 -33.50 -10.55 -5.57
CA ASN A 455 -34.69 -11.33 -5.90
C ASN A 455 -35.71 -11.37 -4.74
N ASP A 456 -35.27 -11.13 -3.51
CA ASP A 456 -36.14 -11.20 -2.31
C ASP A 456 -36.68 -9.82 -1.89
N GLY A 457 -36.70 -8.84 -2.81
CA GLY A 457 -37.39 -7.56 -2.62
C GLY A 457 -36.67 -6.49 -1.79
N LEU A 458 -35.47 -6.76 -1.24
CA LEU A 458 -34.72 -5.76 -0.45
C LEU A 458 -34.37 -4.51 -1.28
N LEU A 459 -33.90 -4.67 -2.52
CA LEU A 459 -33.64 -3.54 -3.41
C LEU A 459 -34.90 -2.75 -3.70
N ASP A 460 -36.03 -3.43 -3.91
CA ASP A 460 -37.32 -2.78 -4.15
C ASP A 460 -37.75 -1.96 -2.94
N ASN A 461 -37.63 -2.53 -1.73
CA ASN A 461 -37.92 -1.83 -0.48
C ASN A 461 -37.01 -0.61 -0.26
N LEU A 462 -35.71 -0.72 -0.57
CA LEU A 462 -34.78 0.40 -0.53
C LEU A 462 -35.06 1.47 -1.60
N ASN A 463 -35.64 1.10 -2.75
CA ASN A 463 -36.02 2.01 -3.82
C ASN A 463 -37.33 2.73 -3.52
N LEU A 464 -38.27 2.06 -2.85
CA LEU A 464 -39.50 2.67 -2.36
C LEU A 464 -39.23 3.78 -1.33
N CYS A 465 -38.06 3.79 -0.69
CA CYS A 465 -37.63 4.88 0.18
C CYS A 465 -37.05 6.11 -0.56
N SER A 466 -37.06 6.15 -1.90
CA SER A 466 -36.61 7.33 -2.66
C SER A 466 -37.65 8.46 -2.61
N HIS A 467 -37.20 9.72 -2.74
CA HIS A 467 -38.09 10.89 -2.79
C HIS A 467 -39.20 10.75 -3.85
N ASP A 468 -38.91 10.11 -4.98
CA ASP A 468 -39.90 9.97 -6.05
C ASP A 468 -41.00 8.95 -5.72
N ASN A 469 -40.70 7.97 -4.85
CA ASN A 469 -41.62 6.88 -4.52
C ASN A 469 -42.39 7.09 -3.21
N VAL A 470 -41.78 7.71 -2.19
CA VAL A 470 -42.41 7.95 -0.87
C VAL A 470 -43.56 8.97 -0.97
N LYS A 471 -43.52 9.88 -1.95
CA LYS A 471 -44.57 10.90 -2.22
C LYS A 471 -45.98 10.33 -2.41
N HIS A 472 -46.09 9.08 -2.80
CA HIS A 472 -47.37 8.45 -3.14
C HIS A 472 -47.98 7.63 -1.98
N LYS A 473 -47.17 7.23 -0.98
CA LYS A 473 -47.63 6.56 0.25
C LYS A 473 -46.49 6.47 1.29
N ILE A 474 -46.71 7.02 2.48
CA ILE A 474 -45.81 6.88 3.64
C ILE A 474 -46.16 5.56 4.34
N ASP A 475 -45.31 4.53 4.25
CA ASP A 475 -45.51 3.25 4.94
C ASP A 475 -44.30 2.91 5.83
N ARG A 476 -44.47 3.04 7.14
CA ARG A 476 -43.41 2.75 8.12
C ARG A 476 -42.95 1.29 8.10
N LYS A 477 -43.81 0.35 7.68
CA LYS A 477 -43.50 -1.09 7.70
C LYS A 477 -42.32 -1.42 6.80
N ILE A 478 -42.07 -0.59 5.79
CA ILE A 478 -40.95 -0.78 4.88
C ILE A 478 -39.60 -0.74 5.60
N ILE A 479 -39.47 0.08 6.64
CA ILE A 479 -38.23 0.18 7.43
C ILE A 479 -38.06 -1.06 8.31
N ASP A 480 -39.16 -1.64 8.82
CA ASP A 480 -39.14 -2.89 9.57
C ASP A 480 -38.68 -4.06 8.69
N GLU A 481 -39.17 -4.12 7.45
CA GLU A 481 -38.79 -5.12 6.45
C GLU A 481 -37.31 -4.98 6.06
N ILE A 482 -36.86 -3.77 5.69
CA ILE A 482 -35.45 -3.51 5.36
C ILE A 482 -34.53 -3.94 6.51
N LYS A 483 -34.88 -3.63 7.76
CA LYS A 483 -34.10 -4.04 8.93
C LYS A 483 -34.05 -5.56 9.06
N LYS A 484 -35.18 -6.25 8.86
CA LYS A 484 -35.23 -7.72 8.93
C LYS A 484 -34.32 -8.34 7.88
N ASP A 485 -34.43 -7.88 6.64
CA ASP A 485 -33.67 -8.42 5.51
C ASP A 485 -32.16 -8.22 5.69
N ILE A 486 -31.73 -7.03 6.14
CA ILE A 486 -30.30 -6.76 6.41
C ILE A 486 -29.77 -7.63 7.56
N ILE A 487 -30.57 -7.91 8.61
CA ILE A 487 -30.15 -8.83 9.69
C ILE A 487 -29.99 -10.25 9.16
N GLU A 488 -30.92 -10.71 8.32
CA GLU A 488 -30.82 -12.04 7.71
C GLU A 488 -29.61 -12.13 6.74
N LEU A 489 -29.28 -11.06 6.02
CA LEU A 489 -28.06 -10.96 5.22
C LEU A 489 -26.78 -11.03 6.06
N LEU A 490 -26.77 -10.39 7.23
CA LEU A 490 -25.66 -10.51 8.17
C LEU A 490 -25.48 -11.95 8.65
N ASP A 491 -26.57 -12.64 8.98
CA ASP A 491 -26.54 -14.05 9.38
C ASP A 491 -26.01 -14.96 8.25
N GLU A 492 -26.38 -14.71 6.98
CA GLU A 492 -25.75 -15.39 5.83
C GLU A 492 -24.28 -15.01 5.64
N SER A 493 -23.89 -13.77 5.96
CA SER A 493 -22.50 -13.32 5.90
C SER A 493 -21.62 -14.05 6.92
N PHE A 494 -22.12 -14.31 8.14
CA PHE A 494 -21.42 -15.16 9.10
C PHE A 494 -21.20 -16.58 8.55
N ARG A 495 -22.22 -17.16 7.91
CA ARG A 495 -22.14 -18.49 7.28
C ARG A 495 -21.16 -18.51 6.11
N TYR A 496 -21.15 -17.46 5.29
CA TYR A 496 -20.21 -17.29 4.18
C TYR A 496 -18.75 -17.40 4.64
N PHE A 497 -18.42 -16.76 5.76
CA PHE A 497 -17.09 -16.81 6.36
C PHE A 497 -16.83 -18.06 7.23
N LYS A 498 -17.74 -19.06 7.21
CA LYS A 498 -17.68 -20.27 8.05
C LYS A 498 -17.53 -19.97 9.54
N LEU A 499 -18.11 -18.86 10.00
CA LEU A 499 -18.06 -18.42 11.39
C LEU A 499 -19.23 -19.02 12.17
N LYS A 500 -18.94 -19.53 13.37
CA LYS A 500 -19.99 -19.90 14.33
C LYS A 500 -20.43 -18.64 15.06
N VAL A 501 -21.73 -18.33 14.96
CA VAL A 501 -22.39 -17.19 15.65
C VAL A 501 -22.50 -17.47 17.14
#